data_AF-A0A379Y3G6-F1
#
_entry.id   AF-A0A379Y3G6-F1
#
_cell.length_a   1.000
_cell.length_b   1.000
_cell.length_c   1.000
_cell.angle_alpha   90.00
_cell.angle_beta   90.00
_cell.angle_gamma   90.00
#
_symmetry.space_group_name_H-M   'P 1'
#
loop_
_entity.id
_entity.type
_entity.pdbx_description
1 polymer ?
#
loop_
_entity_poly.entity_id
_entity_poly.type
_entity_poly.pdbx_seq_one_letter_code
_entity_poly.pdbx_strand_id
1 'polypeptide(L)'
;MTFVRTLIALTLAAQLSACGIMTTTPKPPPPPTAQAQEIVRAQTAKLVKIGTVTAVVRGSPMDVEAEIQRKATAADARYYVIIMNSETVVPGQWYSQALLYR
;
A
#
# COMPACT_ATOMS: atom_id res chain seq x y z
N MET A 1 -21.55 -38.26 24.73
CA MET A 1 -21.55 -37.95 23.27
C MET A 1 -22.01 -36.52 22.94
N THR A 2 -22.67 -35.80 23.86
CA THR A 2 -23.11 -34.41 23.67
C THR A 2 -21.97 -33.39 23.80
N PHE A 3 -21.07 -33.53 24.77
CA PHE A 3 -19.99 -32.57 25.03
C PHE A 3 -19.01 -32.39 23.85
N VAL A 4 -18.63 -33.49 23.19
CA VAL A 4 -17.74 -33.47 22.01
C VAL A 4 -18.41 -32.76 20.83
N ARG A 5 -19.73 -32.95 20.65
CA ARG A 5 -20.49 -32.28 19.60
C ARG A 5 -20.58 -30.77 19.84
N THR A 6 -20.78 -30.35 21.09
CA THR A 6 -20.80 -28.93 21.45
C THR A 6 -19.43 -28.26 21.25
N LEU A 7 -18.35 -28.96 21.60
CA LEU A 7 -16.98 -28.45 21.42
C LEU A 7 -16.65 -28.25 19.92
N ILE A 8 -17.02 -29.21 19.07
CA ILE A 8 -16.82 -29.11 17.61
C ILE A 8 -17.65 -27.96 17.03
N ALA A 9 -18.89 -27.76 17.47
CA ALA A 9 -19.72 -26.66 17.00
C ALA A 9 -19.13 -25.29 17.37
N LEU A 10 -18.57 -25.17 18.58
CA LEU A 10 -17.95 -23.94 19.06
C LEU A 10 -16.66 -23.59 18.30
N THR A 11 -15.79 -24.57 18.04
CA THR A 11 -14.55 -24.34 17.29
C THR A 11 -14.84 -23.97 15.83
N LEU A 12 -15.85 -24.58 15.22
CA LEU A 12 -16.28 -24.25 13.86
C LEU A 12 -16.83 -22.82 13.79
N ALA A 13 -17.69 -22.42 14.74
CA ALA A 13 -18.22 -21.06 14.80
C ALA A 13 -17.11 -20.00 14.98
N ALA A 14 -16.07 -20.31 15.77
CA ALA A 14 -14.90 -19.45 15.94
C ALA A 14 -14.07 -19.31 14.64
N GLN A 15 -13.87 -20.43 13.91
CA GLN A 15 -13.15 -20.42 12.63
C GLN A 15 -13.90 -19.65 11.53
N LEU A 16 -15.23 -19.78 11.44
CA LEU A 16 -16.02 -19.03 10.46
C LEU A 16 -16.01 -17.50 10.71
N SER A 17 -15.89 -17.09 11.97
CA SER A 17 -15.83 -15.65 12.34
C SER A 17 -14.50 -14.99 11.95
N ALA A 18 -13.42 -15.76 11.83
CA ALA A 18 -12.10 -15.24 11.45
C ALA A 18 -12.02 -14.82 9.97
N CYS A 19 -12.89 -15.33 9.10
CA CYS A 19 -12.90 -14.99 7.67
C CYS A 19 -13.24 -13.51 7.40
N GLY A 20 -13.92 -12.81 8.32
CA GLY A 20 -14.28 -11.41 8.15
C GLY A 20 -13.10 -10.42 8.24
N ILE A 21 -11.98 -10.81 8.86
CA ILE A 21 -10.82 -9.91 9.07
C ILE A 21 -10.15 -9.50 7.74
N MET A 22 -10.32 -10.28 6.67
CA MET A 22 -9.78 -9.92 5.34
C MET A 22 -10.68 -8.97 4.54
N THR A 23 -11.84 -8.56 5.07
CA THR A 23 -12.63 -7.50 4.43
C THR A 23 -12.02 -6.14 4.73
N THR A 24 -11.01 -5.76 3.95
CA THR A 24 -10.57 -4.36 3.90
C THR A 24 -11.69 -3.55 3.28
N THR A 25 -12.48 -2.86 4.08
CA THR A 25 -13.44 -1.87 3.57
C THR A 25 -12.65 -0.86 2.73
N PRO A 26 -12.94 -0.72 1.42
CA PRO A 26 -12.22 0.23 0.59
C PRO A 26 -12.45 1.64 1.14
N LYS A 27 -11.46 2.19 1.84
CA LYS A 27 -11.51 3.59 2.28
C LYS A 27 -11.33 4.44 1.02
N PRO A 28 -12.12 5.50 0.82
CA PRO A 28 -11.87 6.42 -0.27
C PRO A 28 -10.47 7.02 -0.13
N PRO A 29 -9.78 7.31 -1.26
CA PRO A 29 -8.55 8.07 -1.22
C PRO A 29 -8.83 9.49 -0.66
N PRO A 30 -7.83 10.12 -0.02
CA PRO A 30 -7.92 11.53 0.39
C PRO A 30 -8.24 12.44 -0.80
N PRO A 31 -8.82 13.64 -0.59
CA PRO A 31 -9.06 14.59 -1.67
C PRO A 31 -7.77 14.94 -2.43
N PRO A 32 -7.80 15.01 -3.78
CA PRO A 32 -6.62 15.37 -4.57
C PRO A 32 -6.04 16.73 -4.17
N THR A 33 -4.71 16.81 -4.12
CA THR A 33 -3.95 18.06 -3.95
C THR A 33 -3.20 18.45 -5.22
N ALA A 34 -2.48 19.57 -5.19
CA ALA A 34 -1.62 20.01 -6.29
C ALA A 34 -0.46 19.03 -6.57
N GLN A 35 0.02 18.33 -5.53
CA GLN A 35 1.03 17.28 -5.64
C GLN A 35 0.38 15.90 -5.53
N ALA A 36 1.04 14.91 -6.13
CA ALA A 36 0.66 13.51 -5.98
C ALA A 36 0.73 13.09 -4.50
N GLN A 37 -0.25 12.31 -4.04
CA GLN A 37 -0.33 11.85 -2.66
C GLN A 37 -0.04 10.36 -2.54
N GLU A 38 0.70 9.97 -1.50
CA GLU A 38 0.82 8.56 -1.15
C GLU A 38 -0.49 8.05 -0.58
N ILE A 39 -0.94 6.89 -1.07
CA ILE A 39 -2.11 6.19 -0.58
C ILE A 39 -1.76 4.74 -0.25
N VAL A 40 -2.64 4.07 0.49
CA VAL A 40 -2.50 2.63 0.75
C VAL A 40 -3.20 1.81 -0.33
N ARG A 41 -2.79 0.55 -0.50
CA ARG A 41 -3.38 -0.38 -1.48
C ARG A 41 -4.92 -0.49 -1.37
N ALA A 42 -5.47 -0.41 -0.16
CA ALA A 42 -6.92 -0.45 0.04
C ALA A 42 -7.69 0.73 -0.61
N GLN A 43 -7.00 1.83 -0.93
CA GLN A 43 -7.58 3.04 -1.53
C GLN A 43 -7.48 3.05 -3.06
N THR A 44 -6.83 2.05 -3.67
CA THR A 44 -6.65 1.99 -5.14
C THR A 44 -7.83 1.37 -5.89
N ALA A 45 -8.84 0.85 -5.18
CA ALA A 45 -9.90 0.02 -5.75
C ALA A 45 -10.69 0.66 -6.91
N LYS A 46 -10.82 1.98 -6.92
CA LYS A 46 -11.53 2.75 -7.97
C LYS A 46 -10.61 3.61 -8.84
N LEU A 47 -9.29 3.45 -8.70
CA LEU A 47 -8.31 4.28 -9.39
C LEU A 47 -7.74 3.55 -10.61
N VAL A 48 -7.38 4.31 -11.64
CA VAL A 48 -6.75 3.75 -12.83
C VAL A 48 -5.25 3.81 -12.67
N LYS A 49 -4.59 2.65 -12.71
CA LYS A 49 -3.12 2.58 -12.73
C LYS A 49 -2.62 3.16 -14.05
N ILE A 50 -1.73 4.15 -13.98
CA ILE A 50 -1.17 4.84 -15.17
C ILE A 50 0.29 4.51 -15.42
N GLY A 51 1.01 3.98 -14.41
CA GLY A 51 2.42 3.66 -14.59
C GLY A 51 3.12 3.24 -13.32
N THR A 52 4.44 3.27 -13.39
CA THR A 52 5.35 2.96 -12.30
C THR A 52 6.54 3.91 -12.41
N VAL A 53 7.03 4.41 -11.28
CA VAL A 53 8.25 5.22 -11.20
C VAL A 53 9.22 4.60 -10.21
N THR A 54 10.50 4.87 -10.43
CA THR A 54 11.59 4.47 -9.55
C THR A 54 12.48 5.67 -9.23
N ALA A 55 13.12 5.62 -8.07
CA ALA A 55 14.08 6.62 -7.64
C ALA A 55 15.24 5.94 -6.92
N VAL A 56 16.43 6.53 -7.08
CA VAL A 56 17.65 6.15 -6.38
C VAL A 56 18.27 7.45 -5.86
N VAL A 57 18.47 7.56 -4.55
CA VAL A 57 19.00 8.77 -3.91
C VAL A 57 20.01 8.37 -2.84
N ARG A 58 21.08 9.16 -2.69
CA ARG A 58 22.01 9.03 -1.55
C ARG A 58 21.52 9.92 -0.40
N GLY A 59 21.35 9.35 0.78
CA GLY A 59 20.76 10.01 1.95
C GLY A 59 19.98 9.02 2.81
N SER A 60 18.71 9.34 3.04
CA SER A 60 17.79 8.62 3.91
C SER A 60 16.60 8.03 3.13
N PRO A 61 15.82 7.11 3.74
CA PRO A 61 14.59 6.61 3.13
C PRO A 61 13.60 7.73 2.78
N MET A 62 13.56 8.80 3.58
CA MET A 62 12.67 9.95 3.35
C MET A 62 13.06 10.74 2.10
N ASP A 63 14.36 10.79 1.77
CA ASP A 63 14.83 11.53 0.59
C ASP A 63 14.41 10.86 -0.71
N VAL A 64 14.44 9.52 -0.74
CA VAL A 64 13.99 8.76 -1.90
C VAL A 64 12.45 8.78 -2.02
N GLU A 65 11.72 8.81 -0.91
CA GLU A 65 10.26 9.00 -0.90
C GLU A 65 9.85 10.36 -1.46
N ALA A 66 10.54 11.44 -1.03
CA ALA A 66 10.32 12.78 -1.57
C ALA A 66 10.60 12.85 -3.09
N GLU A 67 11.63 12.14 -3.57
CA GLU A 67 11.92 12.04 -5.00
C GLU A 67 10.83 11.27 -5.76
N ILE A 68 10.29 10.19 -5.18
CA ILE A 68 9.14 9.49 -5.76
C ILE A 68 7.93 10.42 -5.87
N GLN A 69 7.62 11.21 -4.84
CA GLN A 69 6.50 12.17 -4.89
C GLN A 69 6.70 13.20 -6.01
N ARG A 70 7.91 13.74 -6.16
CA ARG A 70 8.26 14.67 -7.24
C ARG A 70 8.03 14.03 -8.61
N LYS A 71 8.52 12.80 -8.83
CA LYS A 71 8.33 12.06 -10.09
C LYS A 71 6.88 11.72 -10.36
N ALA A 72 6.12 11.31 -9.33
CA ALA A 72 4.68 11.05 -9.45
C ALA A 72 3.92 12.30 -9.86
N THR A 73 4.23 13.45 -9.25
CA THR A 73 3.63 14.75 -9.59
C THR A 73 3.99 15.17 -11.01
N ALA A 74 5.25 15.01 -11.42
CA ALA A 74 5.70 15.32 -12.79
C ALA A 74 5.06 14.39 -13.85
N ALA A 75 4.64 13.18 -13.45
CA ALA A 75 3.93 12.23 -14.30
C ALA A 75 2.41 12.45 -14.32
N ASP A 76 1.90 13.57 -13.78
CA ASP A 76 0.48 13.90 -13.67
C ASP A 76 -0.34 12.82 -12.92
N ALA A 77 0.31 12.12 -11.97
CA ALA A 77 -0.38 11.19 -11.08
C ALA A 77 -1.08 11.96 -9.96
N ARG A 78 -2.33 11.60 -9.66
CA ARG A 78 -3.04 12.11 -8.47
C ARG A 78 -2.61 11.40 -7.21
N TYR A 79 -2.36 10.10 -7.34
CA TYR A 79 -1.96 9.25 -6.22
C TYR A 79 -0.84 8.31 -6.63
N TYR A 80 -0.05 7.87 -5.64
CA TYR A 80 0.93 6.81 -5.81
C TYR A 80 0.93 5.86 -4.62
N VAL A 81 1.44 4.65 -4.83
CA VAL A 81 1.64 3.64 -3.78
C VAL A 81 3.09 3.18 -3.86
N ILE A 82 3.87 3.43 -2.81
CA ILE A 82 5.22 2.87 -2.70
C ILE A 82 5.09 1.36 -2.46
N ILE A 83 5.73 0.58 -3.32
CA ILE A 83 5.74 -0.89 -3.24
C ILE A 83 7.06 -1.44 -2.73
N MET A 84 8.11 -0.61 -2.75
CA MET A 84 9.44 -0.95 -2.28
C MET A 84 10.16 0.34 -1.86
N ASN A 85 10.79 0.31 -0.68
CA ASN A 85 11.72 1.33 -0.21
C ASN A 85 12.82 0.60 0.59
N SER A 86 14.04 0.55 0.05
CA SER A 86 15.14 -0.19 0.67
C SER A 86 16.48 0.43 0.32
N GLU A 87 17.43 0.31 1.25
CA GLU A 87 18.83 0.62 0.96
C GLU A 87 19.37 -0.36 -0.10
N THR A 88 20.23 0.15 -0.97
CA THR A 88 20.91 -0.63 -2.01
C THR A 88 22.17 -1.28 -1.45
N VAL A 89 22.89 -2.03 -2.29
CA VAL A 89 24.22 -2.57 -1.92
C VAL A 89 25.26 -1.47 -1.63
N VAL A 90 25.02 -0.25 -2.07
CA VAL A 90 25.88 0.91 -1.79
C VAL A 90 25.37 1.57 -0.49
N PRO A 91 26.20 1.61 0.57
CA PRO A 91 25.78 2.24 1.83
C PRO A 91 25.41 3.70 1.65
N GLY A 92 24.32 4.10 2.32
CA GLY A 92 23.70 5.42 2.25
C GLY A 92 22.92 5.68 0.97
N GLN A 93 22.79 4.72 0.06
CA GLN A 93 22.01 4.88 -1.17
C GLN A 93 20.70 4.09 -1.08
N TRP A 94 19.59 4.80 -1.19
CA TRP A 94 18.23 4.30 -1.09
C TRP A 94 17.59 4.16 -2.46
N TYR A 95 16.84 3.09 -2.65
CA TYR A 95 16.04 2.82 -3.83
C TYR A 95 14.57 2.69 -3.44
N SER A 96 13.71 3.33 -4.22
CA SER A 96 12.27 3.21 -4.07
C SER A 96 11.57 3.02 -5.40
N GLN A 97 10.44 2.32 -5.36
CA GLN A 97 9.56 2.10 -6.50
C GLN A 97 8.11 2.32 -6.09
N ALA A 98 7.35 3.02 -6.93
CA ALA A 98 5.95 3.31 -6.70
C ALA A 98 5.09 3.09 -7.94
N LEU A 99 3.85 2.64 -7.72
CA LEU A 99 2.80 2.58 -8.72
C LEU A 99 2.05 3.90 -8.76
N LEU A 100 1.74 4.39 -9.96
CA LEU A 100 1.04 5.66 -10.16
C LEU A 100 -0.43 5.45 -10.52
N TYR A 101 -1.30 6.33 -10.02
CA TYR A 101 -2.74 6.26 -10.20
C TYR A 101 -3.36 7.63 -10.51
N ARG A 102 -4.47 7.61 -11.27
CA ARG A 102 -5.33 8.77 -11.54
C ARG A 102 -6.81 8.48 -11.26
#